data_AF-A0A378LPC3-F1
#
_entry.id   AF-A0A378LPC3-F1
#
_cell.length_a   1.000
_cell.length_b   1.000
_cell.length_c   1.000
_cell.angle_alpha   90.00
_cell.angle_beta   90.00
_cell.angle_gamma   90.00
#
_symmetry.space_group_name_H-M   'P 1'
#
loop_
_entity.id
_entity.type
_entity.pdbx_description
1 polymer ?
#
loop_
_entity_poly.entity_id
_entity_poly.type
_entity_poly.pdbx_seq_one_letter_code
_entity_poly.pdbx_strand_id
1 'polypeptide(L)'
;MEVTRQNEGPEAFHRGERPEPGYMLGIRNAFDFIMRNIEKPLSADMLATIHDICVQNISEENIEKSETSFRDDATAGYSIELIERDPRRGYFSKQGFIELFNKIKNQEKTHDGKNRFFLEISTKGEPPQEVELTADPEELYKLLVDDEQTAIYFYSRREKANYLKERVQQYINDFYHNIANAKTNDQKLDLIILLVKDLEQLHPFPDANGRTISMITLNKLLIEHGFSPVMLDNPNRIDGMSTHLSGEQSELREEIIRGMKNFNDYSLSDLRFFLQELPAKDYKNKEKLNVLQDIISNNPLTAMAQISAIFQEISKNKISIKTNSLTFFGVKEKPEKKLIMQYLEGLYQEKVEEAVKEMHSNKMSEQVFNEIVSNHAIPKNNPTLMSKIVEKLADNQSLRMGTDALI
;
A
#
# COMPACT_ATOMS: atom_id res chain seq x y z
N MET A 1 21.93 7.88 -1.37
CA MET A 1 20.77 7.21 -0.75
C MET A 1 19.84 6.87 -1.88
N GLU A 2 19.72 5.59 -2.21
CA GLU A 2 18.87 5.14 -3.29
C GLU A 2 17.46 4.90 -2.71
N VAL A 3 16.50 5.63 -3.25
CA VAL A 3 15.14 5.72 -2.73
C VAL A 3 14.39 4.44 -3.13
N THR A 4 13.45 3.95 -2.33
CA THR A 4 12.55 2.87 -2.77
C THR A 4 11.50 3.45 -3.69
N ARG A 5 11.01 2.70 -4.69
CA ARG A 5 9.94 3.14 -5.59
C ARG A 5 8.74 3.73 -4.80
N GLN A 6 8.40 3.19 -3.63
CA GLN A 6 7.29 3.73 -2.82
C GLN A 6 7.55 5.15 -2.25
N ASN A 7 8.81 5.54 -2.06
CA ASN A 7 9.21 6.83 -1.49
C ASN A 7 9.44 7.93 -2.54
N GLU A 8 9.39 7.60 -3.84
CA GLU A 8 9.56 8.56 -4.94
C GLU A 8 8.22 9.15 -5.43
N GLY A 9 7.09 8.73 -4.85
CA GLY A 9 5.78 9.27 -5.24
C GLY A 9 5.49 9.06 -6.74
N PRO A 10 4.97 10.06 -7.47
CA PRO A 10 4.78 9.96 -8.92
C PRO A 10 6.08 9.70 -9.69
N GLU A 11 7.22 10.17 -9.17
CA GLU A 11 8.53 10.01 -9.82
C GLU A 11 8.99 8.55 -9.82
N ALA A 12 8.50 7.71 -8.90
CA ALA A 12 8.75 6.27 -8.86
C ALA A 12 8.39 5.51 -10.14
N PHE A 13 7.37 6.04 -10.83
CA PHE A 13 6.80 5.46 -12.04
C PHE A 13 7.29 6.19 -13.30
N HIS A 14 8.02 7.29 -13.13
CA HIS A 14 8.51 8.15 -14.20
C HIS A 14 10.04 8.21 -14.31
N ARG A 15 10.78 7.93 -13.23
CA ARG A 15 12.24 7.89 -13.15
C ARG A 15 12.69 6.57 -12.57
N GLY A 16 13.09 5.68 -13.46
CA GLY A 16 13.75 4.42 -13.13
C GLY A 16 14.30 3.81 -14.42
N GLU A 17 15.09 2.75 -14.30
CA GLU A 17 15.62 2.03 -15.48
C GLU A 17 14.50 1.40 -16.35
N ARG A 18 13.28 1.29 -15.80
CA ARG A 18 12.07 0.81 -16.49
C ARG A 18 10.84 1.64 -16.08
N PRO A 19 10.55 2.76 -16.77
CA PRO A 19 9.31 3.48 -16.52
C PRO A 19 8.14 2.62 -16.99
N GLU A 20 7.11 2.48 -16.16
CA GLU A 20 5.85 1.79 -16.51
C GLU A 20 4.68 2.80 -16.64
N PRO A 21 4.67 3.70 -17.66
CA PRO A 21 3.54 4.59 -17.91
C PRO A 21 2.24 3.80 -17.99
N GLY A 22 1.21 4.26 -17.28
CA GLY A 22 -0.07 3.55 -17.21
C GLY A 22 -0.22 2.63 -16.00
N TYR A 23 0.85 2.34 -15.25
CA TYR A 23 0.82 1.51 -14.04
C TYR A 23 -0.31 1.91 -13.07
N MET A 24 -0.30 3.18 -12.64
CA MET A 24 -1.28 3.67 -11.66
C MET A 24 -2.71 3.71 -12.23
N LEU A 25 -2.85 3.86 -13.56
CA LEU A 25 -4.14 3.80 -14.23
C LEU A 25 -4.67 2.37 -14.26
N GLY A 26 -3.81 1.38 -14.54
CA GLY A 26 -4.15 -0.06 -14.48
C GLY A 26 -4.62 -0.48 -13.09
N ILE A 27 -3.85 -0.12 -12.05
CA ILE A 27 -4.23 -0.37 -10.64
C ILE A 27 -5.57 0.26 -10.30
N ARG A 28 -5.78 1.53 -10.65
CA ARG A 28 -7.06 2.21 -10.40
C ARG A 28 -8.22 1.52 -11.13
N ASN A 29 -8.04 1.16 -12.39
CA ASN A 29 -9.09 0.52 -13.19
C ASN A 29 -9.43 -0.88 -12.63
N ALA A 30 -8.43 -1.63 -12.16
CA ALA A 30 -8.62 -2.92 -11.53
C ALA A 30 -9.37 -2.77 -10.19
N PHE A 31 -9.05 -1.72 -9.42
CA PHE A 31 -9.79 -1.37 -8.21
C PHE A 31 -11.26 -1.03 -8.52
N ASP A 32 -11.52 -0.19 -9.53
CA ASP A 32 -12.88 0.13 -9.98
C ASP A 32 -13.64 -1.12 -10.45
N PHE A 33 -12.95 -2.07 -11.10
CA PHE A 33 -13.52 -3.35 -11.51
C PHE A 33 -13.94 -4.21 -10.31
N ILE A 34 -13.10 -4.38 -9.29
CA ILE A 34 -13.47 -5.16 -8.10
C ILE A 34 -14.63 -4.50 -7.34
N MET A 35 -14.69 -3.16 -7.28
CA MET A 35 -15.78 -2.45 -6.60
C MET A 35 -17.13 -2.66 -7.29
N ARG A 36 -17.15 -2.71 -8.63
CA ARG A 36 -18.37 -3.04 -9.41
C ARG A 36 -18.79 -4.51 -9.30
N ASN A 37 -17.90 -5.37 -8.85
CA ASN A 37 -18.12 -6.81 -8.73
C ASN A 37 -17.95 -7.29 -7.27
N ILE A 38 -18.09 -6.41 -6.28
CA ILE A 38 -17.75 -6.71 -4.89
C ILE A 38 -18.59 -7.86 -4.31
N GLU A 39 -19.85 -7.96 -4.73
CA GLU A 39 -20.79 -9.01 -4.30
C GLU A 39 -20.52 -10.37 -4.96
N LYS A 40 -19.69 -10.42 -6.01
CA LYS A 40 -19.34 -11.69 -6.68
C LYS A 40 -18.14 -12.31 -5.96
N PRO A 41 -18.20 -13.61 -5.61
CA PRO A 41 -17.05 -14.31 -5.09
C PRO A 41 -15.86 -14.22 -6.05
N LEU A 42 -14.65 -14.14 -5.50
CA LEU A 42 -13.42 -14.30 -6.27
C LEU A 42 -13.43 -15.64 -7.01
N SER A 43 -12.86 -15.67 -8.20
CA SER A 43 -12.62 -16.87 -9.00
C SER A 43 -11.31 -16.74 -9.76
N ALA A 44 -10.78 -17.84 -10.29
CA ALA A 44 -9.58 -17.79 -11.11
C ALA A 44 -9.77 -16.92 -12.36
N ASP A 45 -10.96 -16.92 -12.96
CA ASP A 45 -11.30 -16.06 -14.10
C ASP A 45 -11.34 -14.58 -13.72
N MET A 46 -11.89 -14.27 -12.54
CA MET A 46 -11.87 -12.90 -12.03
C MET A 46 -10.45 -12.44 -11.75
N LEU A 47 -9.60 -13.31 -11.17
CA LEU A 47 -8.20 -12.99 -10.90
C LEU A 47 -7.43 -12.71 -12.20
N ALA A 48 -7.64 -13.51 -13.25
CA ALA A 48 -7.08 -13.26 -14.58
C ALA A 48 -7.58 -11.93 -15.17
N THR A 49 -8.87 -11.62 -15.01
CA THR A 49 -9.43 -10.33 -15.45
C THR A 49 -8.80 -9.15 -14.70
N ILE A 50 -8.58 -9.28 -13.38
CA ILE A 50 -7.89 -8.26 -12.57
C ILE A 50 -6.47 -8.06 -13.11
N HIS A 51 -5.75 -9.15 -13.38
CA HIS A 51 -4.40 -9.11 -13.94
C HIS A 51 -4.37 -8.37 -15.28
N ASP A 52 -5.23 -8.75 -16.23
CA ASP A 52 -5.33 -8.14 -17.55
C ASP A 52 -5.54 -6.61 -17.45
N ILE A 53 -6.38 -6.16 -16.52
CA ILE A 53 -6.64 -4.74 -16.29
C ILE A 53 -5.41 -4.05 -15.67
N CYS A 54 -4.73 -4.69 -14.71
CA CYS A 54 -3.52 -4.16 -14.06
C CYS A 54 -2.40 -3.91 -15.06
N VAL A 55 -2.26 -4.75 -16.09
CA VAL A 55 -1.23 -4.62 -17.13
C VAL A 55 -1.70 -3.85 -18.36
N GLN A 56 -2.98 -3.47 -18.41
CA GLN A 56 -3.55 -2.77 -19.56
C GLN A 56 -2.93 -1.38 -19.73
N ASN A 57 -2.44 -1.09 -20.93
CA ASN A 57 -1.84 0.20 -21.30
C ASN A 57 -0.51 0.50 -20.59
N ILE A 58 0.17 -0.50 -20.02
CA ILE A 58 1.56 -0.35 -19.60
C ILE A 58 2.45 -0.44 -20.84
N SER A 59 3.18 0.63 -21.14
CA SER A 59 4.01 0.72 -22.34
C SER A 59 5.33 -0.02 -22.18
N GLU A 60 5.34 -1.35 -22.29
CA GLU A 60 6.57 -2.12 -22.50
C GLU A 60 6.39 -3.28 -23.48
N GLU A 61 7.45 -3.55 -24.24
CA GLU A 61 7.69 -4.71 -25.10
C GLU A 61 7.85 -6.05 -24.32
N ASN A 62 7.77 -6.02 -22.98
CA ASN A 62 8.12 -7.13 -22.09
C ASN A 62 6.93 -7.86 -21.44
N ILE A 63 5.70 -7.40 -21.65
CA ILE A 63 4.54 -8.18 -21.18
C ILE A 63 4.27 -9.24 -22.25
N GLU A 64 4.80 -10.43 -22.04
CA GLU A 64 4.47 -11.59 -22.88
C GLU A 64 2.95 -11.74 -22.91
N LYS A 65 2.35 -11.34 -24.03
CA LYS A 65 0.93 -11.54 -24.29
C LYS A 65 0.70 -13.02 -24.54
N SER A 66 0.48 -13.74 -23.46
CA SER A 66 0.00 -15.10 -23.49
C SER A 66 -1.47 -15.14 -23.93
N GLU A 67 -1.90 -16.21 -24.62
CA GLU A 67 -3.31 -16.42 -24.97
C GLU A 67 -4.20 -16.58 -23.72
N THR A 68 -3.59 -16.93 -22.58
CA THR A 68 -4.20 -16.96 -21.25
C THR A 68 -3.42 -16.06 -20.30
N SER A 69 -4.04 -15.29 -19.42
CA SER A 69 -3.28 -14.41 -18.51
C SER A 69 -2.27 -15.19 -17.64
N PHE A 70 -2.60 -16.44 -17.28
CA PHE A 70 -1.71 -17.37 -16.56
C PHE A 70 -0.46 -17.74 -17.37
N ARG A 71 0.67 -17.90 -16.67
CA ARG A 71 1.90 -18.42 -17.31
C ARG A 71 1.70 -19.86 -17.78
N ASP A 72 2.31 -20.21 -18.92
CA ASP A 72 2.26 -21.56 -19.48
C ASP A 72 3.67 -22.15 -19.58
N ASP A 73 3.94 -23.20 -18.82
CA ASP A 73 5.18 -23.98 -18.88
C ASP A 73 6.48 -23.18 -18.61
N ALA A 74 6.34 -22.05 -17.91
CA ALA A 74 7.45 -21.21 -17.48
C ALA A 74 7.67 -21.31 -15.97
N THR A 75 8.93 -21.37 -15.53
CA THR A 75 9.28 -21.18 -14.11
C THR A 75 9.12 -19.70 -13.76
N ALA A 76 8.56 -19.40 -12.59
CA ALA A 76 8.48 -18.05 -12.06
C ALA A 76 9.20 -17.98 -10.72
N GLY A 77 9.91 -16.88 -10.46
CA GLY A 77 10.63 -16.72 -9.21
C GLY A 77 11.21 -15.33 -9.03
N TYR A 78 11.74 -15.09 -7.85
CA TYR A 78 12.23 -13.79 -7.41
C TYR A 78 13.34 -13.97 -6.37
N SER A 79 14.20 -12.96 -6.21
CA SER A 79 15.19 -12.97 -5.13
C SER A 79 14.48 -12.88 -3.79
N ILE A 80 15.08 -13.39 -2.73
CA ILE A 80 14.61 -13.17 -1.36
C ILE A 80 15.51 -12.10 -0.74
N GLU A 81 14.93 -10.94 -0.44
CA GLU A 81 15.63 -9.84 0.24
C GLU A 81 15.28 -9.83 1.74
N LEU A 82 16.29 -10.06 2.58
CA LEU A 82 16.12 -10.15 4.03
C LEU A 82 15.97 -8.77 4.66
N ILE A 83 14.99 -8.62 5.56
CA ILE A 83 14.76 -7.40 6.35
C ILE A 83 16.01 -7.06 7.19
N GLU A 84 16.70 -8.06 7.70
CA GLU A 84 17.89 -7.89 8.55
C GLU A 84 19.09 -7.35 7.78
N ARG A 85 19.18 -7.60 6.47
CA ARG A 85 20.22 -7.01 5.61
C ARG A 85 19.86 -5.58 5.21
N ASP A 86 18.62 -5.35 4.80
CA ASP A 86 18.11 -4.03 4.43
C ASP A 86 16.70 -3.82 5.01
N PRO A 87 16.58 -3.15 6.17
CA PRO A 87 15.27 -2.91 6.79
C PRO A 87 14.32 -2.04 5.94
N ARG A 88 14.84 -1.32 4.94
CA ARG A 88 14.04 -0.44 4.07
C ARG A 88 13.51 -1.18 2.85
N ARG A 89 14.30 -2.08 2.27
CA ARG A 89 13.96 -2.79 1.02
C ARG A 89 13.58 -4.24 1.23
N GLY A 90 14.15 -4.88 2.25
CA GLY A 90 13.91 -6.27 2.59
C GLY A 90 12.43 -6.53 2.89
N TYR A 91 12.00 -7.73 2.53
CA TYR A 91 10.62 -8.16 2.64
C TYR A 91 10.44 -9.57 3.21
N PHE A 92 11.54 -10.30 3.42
CA PHE A 92 11.54 -11.55 4.16
C PHE A 92 12.04 -11.35 5.59
N SER A 93 11.22 -11.74 6.56
CA SER A 93 11.63 -11.87 7.96
C SER A 93 12.25 -13.24 8.22
N LYS A 94 12.97 -13.40 9.34
CA LYS A 94 13.43 -14.73 9.78
C LYS A 94 12.29 -15.73 9.85
N GLN A 95 11.16 -15.37 10.46
CA GLN A 95 10.05 -16.30 10.64
C GLN A 95 9.33 -16.62 9.34
N GLY A 96 9.12 -15.63 8.47
CA GLY A 96 8.52 -15.88 7.16
C GLY A 96 9.42 -16.71 6.24
N PHE A 97 10.75 -16.58 6.35
CA PHE A 97 11.69 -17.47 5.67
C PHE A 97 11.58 -18.92 6.17
N ILE A 98 11.58 -19.14 7.48
CA ILE A 98 11.45 -20.48 8.08
C ILE A 98 10.09 -21.10 7.71
N GLU A 99 9.02 -20.31 7.74
CA GLU A 99 7.68 -20.74 7.32
C GLU A 99 7.69 -21.18 5.85
N LEU A 100 8.27 -20.37 4.95
CA LEU A 100 8.40 -20.71 3.54
C LEU A 100 9.21 -22.00 3.35
N PHE A 101 10.38 -22.12 3.99
CA PHE A 101 11.23 -23.30 3.89
C PHE A 101 10.47 -24.58 4.31
N ASN A 102 9.77 -24.52 5.44
CA ASN A 102 8.96 -25.63 5.94
C ASN A 102 7.78 -25.94 5.02
N LYS A 103 7.14 -24.93 4.44
CA LYS A 103 6.10 -25.11 3.43
C LYS A 103 6.63 -25.87 2.22
N ILE A 104 7.79 -25.50 1.69
CA ILE A 104 8.43 -26.18 0.55
C ILE A 104 8.78 -27.64 0.91
N LYS A 105 9.33 -27.86 2.10
CA LYS A 105 9.72 -29.18 2.62
C LYS A 105 8.54 -30.14 2.74
N ASN A 106 7.40 -29.64 3.22
CA ASN A 106 6.22 -30.43 3.53
C ASN A 106 5.17 -30.45 2.40
N GLN A 107 5.44 -29.79 1.27
CA GLN A 107 4.47 -29.68 0.19
C GLN A 107 4.22 -31.03 -0.51
N GLU A 108 2.99 -31.22 -0.97
CA GLU A 108 2.69 -32.28 -1.94
C GLU A 108 3.57 -32.12 -3.20
N LYS A 109 4.10 -33.25 -3.66
CA LYS A 109 4.88 -33.30 -4.89
C LYS A 109 3.97 -33.00 -6.10
N THR A 110 4.54 -32.39 -7.12
CA THR A 110 3.97 -32.30 -8.46
C THR A 110 3.82 -33.70 -9.07
N HIS A 111 3.08 -33.81 -10.17
CA HIS A 111 2.83 -35.07 -10.88
C HIS A 111 4.11 -35.85 -11.30
N ASP A 112 5.23 -35.16 -11.47
CA ASP A 112 6.56 -35.70 -11.79
C ASP A 112 7.41 -35.97 -10.54
N GLY A 113 6.82 -35.91 -9.34
CA GLY A 113 7.47 -36.27 -8.07
C GLY A 113 8.38 -35.20 -7.47
N LYS A 114 8.40 -33.97 -8.02
CA LYS A 114 9.22 -32.85 -7.52
C LYS A 114 8.42 -31.96 -6.57
N ASN A 115 9.09 -31.16 -5.74
CA ASN A 115 8.38 -30.11 -5.00
C ASN A 115 7.90 -29.04 -5.99
N ARG A 116 6.68 -28.53 -5.84
CA ARG A 116 6.19 -27.43 -6.69
C ARG A 116 7.05 -26.19 -6.53
N PHE A 117 7.50 -25.94 -5.32
CA PHE A 117 8.40 -24.85 -4.99
C PHE A 117 9.82 -25.37 -4.77
N PHE A 118 10.80 -24.50 -4.97
CA PHE A 118 12.19 -24.77 -4.62
C PHE A 118 12.94 -23.46 -4.35
N LEU A 119 14.07 -23.57 -3.67
CA LEU A 119 14.97 -22.46 -3.41
C LEU A 119 16.27 -22.72 -4.18
N GLU A 120 16.87 -21.67 -4.75
CA GLU A 120 18.25 -21.74 -5.25
C GLU A 120 19.12 -20.76 -4.48
N ILE A 121 20.32 -21.21 -4.12
CA ILE A 121 21.35 -20.38 -3.51
C ILE A 121 22.41 -20.06 -4.56
N SER A 122 22.84 -18.80 -4.61
CA SER A 122 23.89 -18.32 -5.50
C SER A 122 24.95 -17.62 -4.70
N THR A 123 26.16 -18.15 -4.72
CA THR A 123 27.39 -17.59 -4.14
C THR A 123 28.25 -17.01 -5.24
N LYS A 124 28.97 -15.91 -4.96
CA LYS A 124 29.81 -15.26 -5.97
C LYS A 124 30.86 -16.22 -6.53
N GLY A 125 30.82 -16.44 -7.84
CA GLY A 125 31.78 -17.27 -8.56
C GLY A 125 31.38 -18.75 -8.69
N GLU A 126 30.22 -19.13 -8.16
CA GLU A 126 29.68 -20.48 -8.29
C GLU A 126 28.34 -20.44 -9.06
N PRO A 127 27.99 -21.51 -9.80
CA PRO A 127 26.66 -21.60 -10.41
C PRO A 127 25.58 -21.74 -9.32
N PRO A 128 24.37 -21.18 -9.52
CA PRO A 128 23.27 -21.37 -8.59
C PRO A 128 22.94 -22.86 -8.38
N GLN A 129 22.60 -23.23 -7.15
CA GLN A 129 22.28 -24.61 -6.77
C GLN A 129 20.95 -24.69 -6.03
N GLU A 130 20.14 -25.71 -6.35
CA GLU A 130 18.90 -25.98 -5.60
C GLU A 130 19.25 -26.39 -4.16
N VAL A 131 18.60 -25.74 -3.19
CA VAL A 131 18.84 -25.97 -1.76
C VAL A 131 18.27 -27.32 -1.32
N GLU A 132 19.08 -28.11 -0.62
CA GLU A 132 18.62 -29.34 0.00
C GLU A 132 17.73 -29.05 1.22
N LEU A 133 16.47 -29.50 1.17
CA LEU A 133 15.47 -29.26 2.23
C LEU A 133 15.66 -30.10 3.51
N THR A 134 16.79 -30.79 3.61
CA THR A 134 17.28 -31.43 4.84
C THR A 134 18.04 -30.46 5.73
N ALA A 135 18.46 -29.30 5.21
CA ALA A 135 19.11 -28.26 5.99
C ALA A 135 18.22 -27.73 7.12
N ASP A 136 18.86 -27.27 8.19
CA ASP A 136 18.19 -26.48 9.22
C ASP A 136 17.89 -25.08 8.62
N PRO A 137 16.61 -24.67 8.51
CA PRO A 137 16.28 -23.36 7.98
C PRO A 137 16.87 -22.20 8.79
N GLU A 138 17.13 -22.37 10.09
CA GLU A 138 17.77 -21.33 10.90
C GLU A 138 19.25 -21.14 10.56
N GLU A 139 19.97 -22.24 10.32
CA GLU A 139 21.38 -22.18 9.91
C GLU A 139 21.52 -21.56 8.52
N LEU A 140 20.62 -21.94 7.60
CA LEU A 140 20.58 -21.34 6.27
C LEU A 140 20.26 -19.84 6.35
N TYR A 141 19.27 -19.46 7.16
CA TYR A 141 18.96 -18.05 7.37
C TYR A 141 20.15 -17.26 7.91
N LYS A 142 20.86 -17.82 8.88
CA LYS A 142 22.05 -17.19 9.45
C LYS A 142 23.17 -17.02 8.42
N LEU A 143 23.43 -18.05 7.59
CA LEU A 143 24.39 -17.94 6.49
C LEU A 143 24.03 -16.79 5.55
N LEU A 144 22.74 -16.66 5.23
CA LEU A 144 22.24 -15.55 4.42
C LEU A 144 22.43 -14.23 5.17
N VAL A 145 22.17 -14.10 6.46
CA VAL A 145 22.44 -12.80 7.14
C VAL A 145 23.94 -12.45 7.13
N ASP A 146 24.82 -13.43 7.34
CA ASP A 146 26.24 -13.21 7.56
C ASP A 146 27.07 -13.00 6.27
N ASP A 147 26.63 -13.53 5.11
CA ASP A 147 27.37 -13.40 3.84
C ASP A 147 26.61 -12.62 2.77
N GLU A 148 26.92 -11.32 2.64
CA GLU A 148 26.34 -10.41 1.63
C GLU A 148 26.57 -10.86 0.17
N GLN A 149 27.52 -11.75 -0.11
CA GLN A 149 27.77 -12.27 -1.47
C GLN A 149 26.91 -13.48 -1.81
N THR A 150 26.19 -14.01 -0.83
CA THR A 150 25.21 -15.07 -1.03
C THR A 150 23.84 -14.45 -1.30
N ALA A 151 23.20 -14.86 -2.39
CA ALA A 151 21.80 -14.57 -2.69
C ALA A 151 21.00 -15.87 -2.64
N ILE A 152 19.72 -15.75 -2.29
CA ILE A 152 18.78 -16.87 -2.39
C ILE A 152 17.56 -16.44 -3.19
N TYR A 153 17.06 -17.36 -3.99
CA TYR A 153 15.94 -17.17 -4.89
C TYR A 153 14.87 -18.19 -4.59
N PHE A 154 13.61 -17.77 -4.65
CA PHE A 154 12.46 -18.64 -4.56
C PHE A 154 11.85 -18.84 -5.95
N TYR A 155 11.45 -20.08 -6.24
CA TYR A 155 10.83 -20.42 -7.51
C TYR A 155 9.58 -21.29 -7.34
N SER A 156 8.60 -20.97 -8.17
CA SER A 156 7.46 -21.82 -8.53
C SER A 156 7.77 -22.54 -9.84
N ARG A 157 7.75 -23.87 -9.81
CA ARG A 157 8.07 -24.70 -10.98
C ARG A 157 7.07 -24.44 -12.12
N ARG A 158 7.53 -24.77 -13.34
CA ARG A 158 6.71 -24.72 -14.55
C ARG A 158 5.47 -25.59 -14.42
N GLU A 159 4.32 -25.03 -14.74
CA GLU A 159 3.03 -25.74 -14.83
C GLU A 159 2.30 -25.25 -16.07
N LYS A 160 1.46 -26.09 -16.68
CA LYS A 160 0.60 -25.66 -17.79
C LYS A 160 -0.47 -24.68 -17.29
N ALA A 161 -0.80 -23.69 -18.10
CA ALA A 161 -1.72 -22.61 -17.72
C ALA A 161 -3.07 -23.12 -17.17
N ASN A 162 -3.63 -24.19 -17.75
CA ASN A 162 -4.89 -24.79 -17.27
C ASN A 162 -4.76 -25.41 -15.88
N TYR A 163 -3.66 -26.11 -15.58
CA TYR A 163 -3.44 -26.67 -14.24
C TYR A 163 -3.22 -25.58 -13.20
N LEU A 164 -2.51 -24.52 -13.59
CA LEU A 164 -2.27 -23.37 -12.73
C LEU A 164 -3.59 -22.64 -12.40
N LYS A 165 -4.45 -22.46 -13.41
CA LYS A 165 -5.81 -21.92 -13.23
C LYS A 165 -6.67 -22.77 -12.30
N GLU A 166 -6.67 -24.10 -12.49
CA GLU A 166 -7.38 -25.04 -11.60
C GLU A 166 -6.86 -24.95 -10.17
N ARG A 167 -5.54 -24.82 -9.98
CA ARG A 167 -4.92 -24.66 -8.66
C ARG A 167 -5.33 -23.37 -7.98
N VAL A 168 -5.32 -22.26 -8.69
CA VAL A 168 -5.82 -20.97 -8.19
C VAL A 168 -7.29 -21.11 -7.76
N GLN A 169 -8.11 -21.76 -8.59
CA GLN A 169 -9.52 -21.99 -8.23
C GLN A 169 -9.66 -22.88 -6.98
N GLN A 170 -8.80 -23.88 -6.81
CA GLN A 170 -8.77 -24.72 -5.62
C GLN A 170 -8.47 -23.89 -4.35
N TYR A 171 -7.43 -23.06 -4.35
CA TYR A 171 -7.11 -22.19 -3.20
C TYR A 171 -8.27 -21.25 -2.85
N ILE A 172 -8.92 -20.69 -3.86
CA ILE A 172 -10.09 -19.82 -3.68
C ILE A 172 -11.29 -20.61 -3.12
N ASN A 173 -11.54 -21.83 -3.59
CA ASN A 173 -12.62 -22.68 -3.07
C ASN A 173 -12.38 -23.06 -1.61
N ASP A 174 -11.15 -23.44 -1.27
CA ASP A 174 -10.75 -23.79 0.10
C ASP A 174 -10.90 -22.58 1.03
N PHE A 175 -10.49 -21.39 0.57
CA PHE A 175 -10.73 -20.14 1.29
C PHE A 175 -12.21 -19.90 1.57
N TYR A 176 -13.08 -19.96 0.55
CA TYR A 176 -14.51 -19.71 0.75
C TYR A 176 -15.20 -20.77 1.63
N HIS A 177 -14.75 -22.02 1.55
CA HIS A 177 -15.19 -23.07 2.45
C HIS A 177 -14.82 -22.76 3.90
N ASN A 178 -13.58 -22.35 4.14
CA ASN A 178 -13.07 -22.10 5.49
C ASN A 178 -13.63 -20.80 6.09
N ILE A 179 -13.73 -19.71 5.31
CA ILE A 179 -14.17 -18.42 5.81
C ILE A 179 -15.66 -18.39 6.15
N ALA A 180 -16.48 -19.23 5.50
CA ALA A 180 -17.87 -19.45 5.87
C ALA A 180 -18.01 -20.05 7.29
N ASN A 181 -16.98 -20.75 7.76
CA ASN A 181 -16.96 -21.38 9.08
C ASN A 181 -16.26 -20.53 10.15
N ALA A 182 -15.49 -19.51 9.77
CA ALA A 182 -14.80 -18.60 10.68
C ALA A 182 -15.77 -17.88 11.63
N LYS A 183 -15.43 -17.82 12.92
CA LYS A 183 -16.28 -17.29 13.99
C LYS A 183 -15.89 -15.89 14.43
N THR A 184 -14.64 -15.49 14.19
CA THR A 184 -14.11 -14.19 14.60
C THR A 184 -13.56 -13.42 13.40
N ASN A 185 -13.43 -12.10 13.54
CA ASN A 185 -12.79 -11.28 12.52
C ASN A 185 -11.31 -11.64 12.36
N ASP A 186 -10.61 -11.97 13.44
CA ASP A 186 -9.21 -12.42 13.37
C ASP A 186 -9.07 -13.68 12.50
N GLN A 187 -9.96 -14.67 12.69
CA GLN A 187 -9.95 -15.89 11.86
C GLN A 187 -10.24 -15.59 10.39
N LYS A 188 -11.17 -14.68 10.10
CA LYS A 188 -11.44 -14.26 8.72
C LYS A 188 -10.23 -13.58 8.10
N LEU A 189 -9.59 -12.68 8.85
CA LEU A 189 -8.41 -11.96 8.41
C LEU A 189 -7.26 -12.92 8.12
N ASP A 190 -6.99 -13.88 9.01
CA ASP A 190 -5.96 -14.90 8.78
C ASP A 190 -6.20 -15.72 7.52
N LEU A 191 -7.45 -16.11 7.25
CA LEU A 191 -7.80 -16.83 6.03
C LEU A 191 -7.59 -15.98 4.77
N ILE A 192 -7.88 -14.68 4.82
CA ILE A 192 -7.60 -13.74 3.73
C ILE A 192 -6.09 -13.66 3.50
N ILE A 193 -5.31 -13.47 4.57
CA ILE A 193 -3.85 -13.40 4.53
C ILE A 193 -3.25 -14.66 3.91
N LEU A 194 -3.70 -15.83 4.37
CA LEU A 194 -3.21 -17.11 3.88
C LEU A 194 -3.48 -17.27 2.38
N LEU A 195 -4.70 -16.98 1.92
CA LEU A 195 -5.02 -17.05 0.49
C LEU A 195 -4.14 -16.13 -0.34
N VAL A 196 -3.99 -14.86 0.07
CA VAL A 196 -3.20 -13.87 -0.70
C VAL A 196 -1.73 -14.28 -0.74
N LYS A 197 -1.16 -14.71 0.39
CA LYS A 197 0.22 -15.22 0.45
C LYS A 197 0.41 -16.47 -0.42
N ASP A 198 -0.52 -17.40 -0.38
CA ASP A 198 -0.49 -18.62 -1.20
C ASP A 198 -0.55 -18.31 -2.71
N LEU A 199 -1.34 -17.31 -3.10
CA LEU A 199 -1.41 -16.83 -4.49
C LEU A 199 -0.13 -16.11 -4.93
N GLU A 200 0.46 -15.24 -4.10
CA GLU A 200 1.73 -14.56 -4.43
C GLU A 200 2.88 -15.56 -4.60
N GLN A 201 2.99 -16.53 -3.68
CA GLN A 201 4.02 -17.58 -3.76
C GLN A 201 3.77 -18.55 -4.91
N LEU A 202 2.51 -18.81 -5.29
CA LEU A 202 2.20 -19.60 -6.49
C LEU A 202 2.69 -18.92 -7.77
N HIS A 203 2.71 -17.58 -7.76
CA HIS A 203 3.14 -16.71 -8.85
C HIS A 203 2.45 -17.09 -10.18
N PRO A 204 1.11 -17.01 -10.25
CA PRO A 204 0.34 -17.59 -11.36
C PRO A 204 0.51 -16.86 -12.70
N PHE A 205 0.96 -15.60 -12.70
CA PHE A 205 1.12 -14.78 -13.89
C PHE A 205 2.61 -14.59 -14.24
N PRO A 206 2.96 -14.34 -15.52
CA PRO A 206 4.34 -14.07 -15.93
C PRO A 206 4.96 -12.85 -15.22
N ASP A 207 4.13 -11.83 -14.96
CA ASP A 207 4.49 -10.62 -14.22
C ASP A 207 3.23 -10.04 -13.55
N ALA A 208 3.39 -8.98 -12.76
CA ALA A 208 2.34 -8.21 -12.11
C ALA A 208 1.55 -8.97 -11.02
N ASN A 209 2.14 -10.02 -10.45
CA ASN A 209 1.55 -10.75 -9.31
C ASN A 209 1.32 -9.83 -8.11
N GLY A 210 2.34 -9.08 -7.65
CA GLY A 210 2.22 -8.12 -6.54
C GLY A 210 1.10 -7.09 -6.70
N ARG A 211 0.92 -6.56 -7.91
CA ARG A 211 -0.18 -5.65 -8.26
C ARG A 211 -1.53 -6.34 -8.16
N THR A 212 -1.65 -7.47 -8.83
CA THR A 212 -2.90 -8.21 -8.98
C THR A 212 -3.38 -8.77 -7.64
N ILE A 213 -2.46 -9.39 -6.90
CA ILE A 213 -2.78 -10.18 -5.72
C ILE A 213 -2.64 -9.31 -4.46
N SER A 214 -1.45 -8.77 -4.16
CA SER A 214 -1.20 -8.01 -2.93
C SER A 214 -1.92 -6.65 -2.90
N MET A 215 -2.02 -5.93 -4.02
CA MET A 215 -2.67 -4.61 -4.03
C MET A 215 -4.18 -4.66 -4.33
N ILE A 216 -4.62 -5.46 -5.30
CA ILE A 216 -6.03 -5.48 -5.72
C ILE A 216 -6.82 -6.61 -5.04
N THR A 217 -6.36 -7.86 -5.14
CA THR A 217 -7.12 -9.01 -4.63
C THR A 217 -7.25 -8.99 -3.12
N LEU A 218 -6.19 -8.62 -2.38
CA LEU A 218 -6.26 -8.40 -0.94
C LEU A 218 -7.35 -7.40 -0.58
N ASN A 219 -7.37 -6.23 -1.22
CA ASN A 219 -8.38 -5.21 -0.96
C ASN A 219 -9.80 -5.67 -1.31
N LYS A 220 -9.99 -6.44 -2.39
CA LYS A 220 -11.29 -7.06 -2.69
C LYS A 220 -11.76 -7.93 -1.52
N LEU A 221 -10.92 -8.86 -1.07
CA LEU A 221 -11.28 -9.82 -0.03
C LEU A 221 -11.54 -9.11 1.32
N LEU A 222 -10.74 -8.10 1.65
CA LEU A 222 -10.96 -7.29 2.85
C LEU A 222 -12.33 -6.60 2.81
N ILE A 223 -12.65 -5.89 1.73
CA ILE A 223 -13.92 -5.15 1.59
C ILE A 223 -15.11 -6.13 1.58
N GLU A 224 -15.01 -7.23 0.84
CA GLU A 224 -16.05 -8.27 0.73
C GLU A 224 -16.43 -8.85 2.11
N HIS A 225 -15.47 -8.90 3.03
CA HIS A 225 -15.68 -9.42 4.39
C HIS A 225 -15.80 -8.33 5.47
N GLY A 226 -16.01 -7.07 5.07
CA GLY A 226 -16.33 -5.96 5.97
C GLY A 226 -15.13 -5.32 6.67
N PHE A 227 -13.91 -5.56 6.20
CA PHE A 227 -12.71 -4.89 6.65
C PHE A 227 -12.46 -3.59 5.88
N SER A 228 -11.66 -2.70 6.46
CA SER A 228 -11.16 -1.53 5.74
C SER A 228 -10.16 -1.96 4.67
N PRO A 229 -10.10 -1.27 3.51
CA PRO A 229 -8.99 -1.41 2.57
C PRO A 229 -7.63 -1.13 3.24
N VAL A 230 -6.54 -1.54 2.59
CA VAL A 230 -5.16 -1.36 3.04
C VAL A 230 -4.36 -0.48 2.10
N MET A 231 -3.50 0.34 2.69
CA MET A 231 -2.36 0.98 2.04
C MET A 231 -1.08 0.42 2.66
N LEU A 232 -0.51 -0.60 2.03
CA LEU A 232 0.72 -1.26 2.49
C LEU A 232 1.93 -0.38 2.18
N ASP A 233 2.86 -0.28 3.13
CA ASP A 233 4.13 0.42 2.94
C ASP A 233 5.00 -0.34 1.93
N ASN A 234 5.11 -1.67 2.09
CA ASN A 234 5.77 -2.55 1.14
C ASN A 234 4.89 -3.79 0.83
N PRO A 235 4.15 -3.81 -0.30
CA PRO A 235 3.32 -4.96 -0.68
C PRO A 235 4.13 -6.24 -0.94
N ASN A 236 5.44 -6.14 -1.22
CA ASN A 236 6.29 -7.32 -1.38
C ASN A 236 6.52 -8.07 -0.06
N ARG A 237 6.02 -7.60 1.09
CA ARG A 237 6.12 -8.35 2.36
C ARG A 237 5.13 -9.50 2.47
N ILE A 238 4.09 -9.52 1.64
CA ILE A 238 2.99 -10.50 1.69
C ILE A 238 3.49 -11.94 1.53
N ASP A 239 4.48 -12.18 0.68
CA ASP A 239 5.06 -13.49 0.47
C ASP A 239 6.12 -13.87 1.52
N GLY A 240 6.81 -12.89 2.11
CA GLY A 240 8.01 -13.07 2.92
C GLY A 240 7.89 -12.91 4.43
N MET A 241 6.77 -12.39 4.95
CA MET A 241 6.51 -12.33 6.40
C MET A 241 5.64 -13.49 6.89
N SER A 242 5.73 -13.84 8.17
CA SER A 242 5.07 -15.00 8.77
C SER A 242 3.54 -14.85 8.91
N THR A 243 2.82 -15.94 8.64
CA THR A 243 1.41 -16.15 9.03
C THR A 243 1.30 -16.89 10.36
N HIS A 244 2.36 -17.58 10.79
CA HIS A 244 2.32 -18.44 11.97
C HIS A 244 2.23 -17.69 13.30
N LEU A 245 1.36 -18.23 14.15
CA LEU A 245 1.06 -17.80 15.52
C LEU A 245 1.69 -18.79 16.53
N SER A 246 3.01 -18.92 16.59
CA SER A 246 3.65 -19.66 17.68
C SER A 246 3.73 -18.78 18.94
N GLY A 247 2.57 -18.47 19.53
CA GLY A 247 2.47 -17.70 20.79
C GLY A 247 2.62 -16.17 20.68
N GLU A 248 2.98 -15.65 19.50
CA GLU A 248 3.11 -14.22 19.20
C GLU A 248 2.15 -13.82 18.07
N GLN A 249 1.88 -12.51 17.91
CA GLN A 249 1.02 -11.98 16.85
C GLN A 249 1.64 -12.23 15.46
N SER A 250 0.81 -12.54 14.46
CA SER A 250 1.26 -12.76 13.07
C SER A 250 1.83 -11.46 12.49
N GLU A 251 3.05 -11.52 11.96
CA GLU A 251 3.74 -10.39 11.31
C GLU A 251 2.92 -9.80 10.17
N LEU A 252 2.36 -10.66 9.30
CA LEU A 252 1.51 -10.22 8.20
C LEU A 252 0.20 -9.59 8.66
N ARG A 253 -0.38 -10.11 9.75
CA ARG A 253 -1.60 -9.52 10.32
C ARG A 253 -1.31 -8.11 10.83
N GLU A 254 -0.20 -7.90 11.52
CA GLU A 254 0.22 -6.57 11.96
C GLU A 254 0.47 -5.62 10.79
N GLU A 255 1.15 -6.10 9.73
CA GLU A 255 1.40 -5.30 8.53
C GLU A 255 0.10 -4.87 7.85
N ILE A 256 -0.89 -5.77 7.78
CA ILE A 256 -2.19 -5.48 7.21
C ILE A 256 -3.02 -4.54 8.10
N ILE A 257 -3.03 -4.74 9.42
CA ILE A 257 -3.71 -3.83 10.36
C ILE A 257 -3.09 -2.43 10.29
N ARG A 258 -1.76 -2.33 10.23
CA ARG A 258 -1.04 -1.07 9.99
C ARG A 258 -1.45 -0.47 8.65
N GLY A 259 -1.52 -1.26 7.58
CA GLY A 259 -1.99 -0.81 6.28
C GLY A 259 -3.45 -0.32 6.27
N MET A 260 -4.34 -0.94 7.03
CA MET A 260 -5.72 -0.49 7.22
C MET A 260 -5.77 0.84 7.95
N LYS A 261 -4.94 1.00 8.99
CA LYS A 261 -4.80 2.27 9.70
C LYS A 261 -4.29 3.35 8.75
N ASN A 262 -3.27 3.06 7.95
CA ASN A 262 -2.74 3.99 6.95
C ASN A 262 -3.86 4.43 5.98
N PHE A 263 -4.63 3.49 5.44
CA PHE A 263 -5.77 3.80 4.56
C PHE A 263 -6.80 4.70 5.27
N ASN A 264 -7.19 4.36 6.49
CA ASN A 264 -8.16 5.14 7.27
C ASN A 264 -7.64 6.55 7.57
N ASP A 265 -6.35 6.70 7.84
CA ASP A 265 -5.72 8.00 8.06
C ASP A 265 -5.82 8.90 6.81
N TYR A 266 -5.93 8.34 5.59
CA TYR A 266 -6.17 9.10 4.35
C TYR A 266 -7.66 9.19 3.95
N SER A 267 -8.55 8.44 4.62
CA SER A 267 -9.98 8.47 4.33
C SER A 267 -10.58 9.84 4.68
N LEU A 268 -11.53 10.29 3.86
CA LEU A 268 -12.27 11.54 4.05
C LEU A 268 -13.70 11.31 4.53
N SER A 269 -14.12 10.05 4.72
CA SER A 269 -15.53 9.72 4.95
C SER A 269 -16.08 10.39 6.20
N ASP A 270 -15.35 10.35 7.31
CA ASP A 270 -15.79 10.96 8.58
C ASP A 270 -15.78 12.49 8.51
N LEU A 271 -14.78 13.08 7.83
CA LEU A 271 -14.76 14.52 7.55
C LEU A 271 -15.99 14.93 6.72
N ARG A 272 -16.28 14.20 5.64
CA ARG A 272 -17.42 14.46 4.77
C ARG A 272 -18.73 14.38 5.55
N PHE A 273 -18.91 13.30 6.30
CA PHE A 273 -20.13 13.07 7.09
C PHE A 273 -20.32 14.18 8.13
N PHE A 274 -19.28 14.50 8.90
CA PHE A 274 -19.33 15.57 9.90
C PHE A 274 -19.74 16.90 9.26
N LEU A 275 -19.12 17.29 8.15
CA LEU A 275 -19.39 18.57 7.49
C LEU A 275 -20.78 18.64 6.85
N GLN A 276 -21.27 17.52 6.30
CA GLN A 276 -22.63 17.42 5.74
C GLN A 276 -23.68 17.49 6.84
N GLU A 277 -23.41 16.89 8.00
CA GLU A 277 -24.37 16.86 9.09
C GLU A 277 -24.35 18.08 9.99
N LEU A 278 -23.25 18.84 10.01
CA LEU A 278 -23.11 20.04 10.84
C LEU A 278 -24.21 21.08 10.51
N PRO A 279 -25.05 21.47 11.51
CA PRO A 279 -26.09 22.45 11.29
C PRO A 279 -25.52 23.81 10.86
N ALA A 280 -26.24 24.52 9.97
CA ALA A 280 -25.80 25.80 9.42
C ALA A 280 -25.46 26.88 10.47
N LYS A 281 -26.15 26.87 11.62
CA LYS A 281 -25.88 27.77 12.74
C LYS A 281 -24.52 27.52 13.41
N ASP A 282 -23.99 26.30 13.30
CA ASP A 282 -22.82 25.85 14.04
C ASP A 282 -21.50 26.11 13.28
N TYR A 283 -21.52 26.51 12.00
CA TYR A 283 -20.32 26.91 11.26
C TYR A 283 -19.62 28.17 11.81
N LYS A 284 -20.27 28.92 12.71
CA LYS A 284 -19.66 30.04 13.44
C LYS A 284 -19.10 29.63 14.81
N ASN A 285 -19.43 28.43 15.27
CA ASN A 285 -19.03 27.94 16.59
C ASN A 285 -17.70 27.18 16.47
N LYS A 286 -16.61 27.83 16.91
CA LYS A 286 -15.27 27.24 16.88
C LYS A 286 -15.17 25.94 17.68
N GLU A 287 -15.83 25.83 18.84
CA GLU A 287 -15.80 24.61 19.66
C GLU A 287 -16.42 23.42 18.93
N LYS A 288 -17.51 23.67 18.19
CA LYS A 288 -18.13 22.63 17.36
C LYS A 288 -17.24 22.23 16.20
N LEU A 289 -16.56 23.20 15.58
CA LEU A 289 -15.62 22.93 14.49
C LEU A 289 -14.34 22.23 14.96
N ASN A 290 -13.92 22.41 16.22
CA ASN A 290 -12.73 21.76 16.78
C ASN A 290 -12.81 20.23 16.81
N VAL A 291 -14.02 19.66 16.73
CA VAL A 291 -14.19 18.20 16.52
C VAL A 291 -13.48 17.73 15.24
N LEU A 292 -13.30 18.60 14.24
CA LEU A 292 -12.51 18.27 13.04
C LEU A 292 -11.06 17.90 13.37
N GLN A 293 -10.49 18.44 14.45
CA GLN A 293 -9.13 18.10 14.88
C GLN A 293 -9.02 16.66 15.37
N ASP A 294 -10.11 16.13 15.95
CA ASP A 294 -10.18 14.75 16.42
C ASP A 294 -10.47 13.75 15.27
N ILE A 295 -11.02 14.26 14.16
CA ILE A 295 -11.36 13.46 12.98
C ILE A 295 -10.18 13.33 12.01
N ILE A 296 -9.39 14.40 11.83
CA ILE A 296 -8.20 14.36 10.95
C ILE A 296 -7.05 13.57 11.57
N SER A 297 -6.12 13.12 10.74
CA SER A 297 -4.92 12.42 11.18
C SER A 297 -4.10 13.26 12.16
N ASN A 298 -3.49 12.58 13.13
CA ASN A 298 -2.48 13.19 14.01
C ASN A 298 -1.14 13.39 13.29
N ASN A 299 -0.89 12.67 12.18
CA ASN A 299 0.28 12.95 11.34
C ASN A 299 0.03 14.27 10.58
N PRO A 300 0.88 15.29 10.72
CA PRO A 300 0.59 16.61 10.18
C PRO A 300 0.57 16.64 8.65
N LEU A 301 1.38 15.82 7.96
CA LEU A 301 1.34 15.74 6.49
C LEU A 301 0.04 15.09 5.99
N THR A 302 -0.36 13.99 6.61
CA THR A 302 -1.61 13.31 6.27
C THR A 302 -2.80 14.23 6.53
N ALA A 303 -2.81 14.93 7.67
CA ALA A 303 -3.81 15.92 8.00
C ALA A 303 -3.88 17.04 6.95
N MET A 304 -2.73 17.58 6.53
CA MET A 304 -2.65 18.58 5.47
C MET A 304 -3.26 18.07 4.16
N ALA A 305 -2.99 16.82 3.79
CA ALA A 305 -3.57 16.20 2.60
C ALA A 305 -5.11 16.07 2.73
N GLN A 306 -5.61 15.59 3.88
CA GLN A 306 -7.04 15.48 4.14
C GLN A 306 -7.74 16.85 4.07
N ILE A 307 -7.17 17.86 4.75
CA ILE A 307 -7.71 19.23 4.78
C ILE A 307 -7.69 19.85 3.38
N SER A 308 -6.61 19.68 2.61
CA SER A 308 -6.54 20.19 1.24
C SER A 308 -7.56 19.49 0.34
N ALA A 309 -7.76 18.18 0.49
CA ALA A 309 -8.71 17.42 -0.32
C ALA A 309 -10.16 17.85 -0.02
N ILE A 310 -10.54 17.94 1.27
CA ILE A 310 -11.89 18.37 1.65
C ILE A 310 -12.15 19.83 1.22
N PHE A 311 -11.15 20.70 1.32
CA PHE A 311 -11.21 22.07 0.81
C PHE A 311 -11.47 22.13 -0.70
N GLN A 312 -10.83 21.25 -1.48
CA GLN A 312 -11.13 21.13 -2.91
C GLN A 312 -12.56 20.63 -3.17
N GLU A 313 -13.07 19.69 -2.38
CA GLU A 313 -14.41 19.16 -2.56
C GLU A 313 -15.48 20.20 -2.24
N ILE A 314 -15.30 20.99 -1.17
CA ILE A 314 -16.18 22.10 -0.81
C ILE A 314 -16.12 23.20 -1.87
N SER A 315 -14.92 23.60 -2.32
CA SER A 315 -14.77 24.66 -3.33
C SER A 315 -15.49 24.29 -4.64
N LYS A 316 -15.39 23.03 -5.06
CA LYS A 316 -16.05 22.46 -6.24
C LYS A 316 -17.51 22.03 -6.02
N ASN A 317 -18.09 22.31 -4.85
CA ASN A 317 -19.46 21.92 -4.47
C ASN A 317 -19.75 20.41 -4.58
N LYS A 318 -18.74 19.55 -4.38
CA LYS A 318 -18.91 18.09 -4.32
C LYS A 318 -19.51 17.62 -3.00
N ILE A 319 -19.42 18.45 -1.96
CA ILE A 319 -20.04 18.21 -0.65
C ILE A 319 -21.11 19.27 -0.43
N SER A 320 -22.29 18.83 -0.02
CA SER A 320 -23.38 19.74 0.38
C SER A 320 -23.13 20.27 1.79
N ILE A 321 -22.97 21.58 1.92
CA ILE A 321 -22.87 22.29 3.19
C ILE A 321 -24.27 22.83 3.54
N LYS A 322 -24.79 22.52 4.73
CA LYS A 322 -26.10 23.00 5.19
C LYS A 322 -26.07 24.52 5.28
N THR A 323 -27.07 25.21 4.74
CA THR A 323 -27.11 26.69 4.75
C THR A 323 -28.45 27.21 5.23
N ASN A 324 -28.45 28.26 6.05
CA ASN A 324 -29.69 28.87 6.56
C ASN A 324 -30.36 29.80 5.53
N SER A 325 -29.70 30.08 4.40
CA SER A 325 -30.19 31.04 3.40
C SER A 325 -30.83 30.35 2.19
N LEU A 326 -32.09 30.72 1.89
CA LEU A 326 -32.70 30.56 0.56
C LEU A 326 -32.02 31.57 -0.37
N THR A 327 -30.99 31.14 -1.10
CA THR A 327 -30.37 31.98 -2.12
C THR A 327 -31.21 31.89 -3.40
N PHE A 328 -32.10 32.87 -3.57
CA PHE A 328 -32.71 33.16 -4.87
C PHE A 328 -31.62 33.65 -5.83
N PHE A 329 -31.55 33.02 -7.01
CA PHE A 329 -30.74 33.32 -8.20
C PHE A 329 -29.69 34.45 -8.08
N GLY A 330 -28.40 34.08 -8.00
CA GLY A 330 -27.29 35.00 -8.31
C GLY A 330 -26.01 34.85 -7.46
N VAL A 331 -25.11 33.94 -7.86
CA VAL A 331 -23.62 33.97 -7.82
C VAL A 331 -22.87 34.41 -6.53
N LYS A 332 -23.49 34.66 -5.38
CA LYS A 332 -22.73 34.89 -4.13
C LYS A 332 -22.43 33.58 -3.41
N GLU A 333 -21.15 33.34 -3.17
CA GLU A 333 -20.68 32.23 -2.35
C GLU A 333 -21.38 32.27 -0.97
N LYS A 334 -21.94 31.14 -0.56
CA LYS A 334 -22.75 31.08 0.66
C LYS A 334 -21.88 31.42 1.89
N PRO A 335 -22.36 32.25 2.83
CA PRO A 335 -21.56 32.67 3.99
C PRO A 335 -21.00 31.50 4.81
N GLU A 336 -21.78 30.42 4.96
CA GLU A 336 -21.38 29.22 5.69
C GLU A 336 -20.23 28.49 5.00
N LYS A 337 -20.25 28.41 3.67
CA LYS A 337 -19.16 27.85 2.86
C LYS A 337 -17.87 28.65 3.08
N LYS A 338 -17.95 29.99 3.07
CA LYS A 338 -16.77 30.83 3.32
C LYS A 338 -16.19 30.61 4.72
N LEU A 339 -17.04 30.49 5.75
CA LEU A 339 -16.62 30.27 7.12
C LEU A 339 -15.88 28.93 7.29
N ILE A 340 -16.42 27.83 6.74
CA ILE A 340 -15.75 26.54 6.85
C ILE A 340 -14.42 26.53 6.09
N MET A 341 -14.36 27.16 4.91
CA MET A 341 -13.12 27.26 4.13
C MET A 341 -12.04 28.03 4.89
N GLN A 342 -12.40 29.14 5.54
CA GLN A 342 -11.48 29.90 6.40
C GLN A 342 -11.00 29.09 7.61
N TYR A 343 -11.88 28.30 8.23
CA TYR A 343 -11.51 27.42 9.33
C TYR A 343 -10.50 26.35 8.87
N LEU A 344 -10.77 25.70 7.74
CA LEU A 344 -9.86 24.69 7.16
C LEU A 344 -8.50 25.28 6.78
N GLU A 345 -8.45 26.53 6.27
CA GLU A 345 -7.18 27.23 6.03
C GLU A 345 -6.38 27.45 7.31
N GLY A 346 -7.06 27.84 8.40
CA GLY A 346 -6.42 27.98 9.72
C GLY A 346 -5.89 26.65 10.24
N LEU A 347 -6.68 25.58 10.14
CA LEU A 347 -6.25 24.26 10.57
C LEU A 347 -5.09 23.72 9.73
N TYR A 348 -5.09 23.99 8.41
CA TYR A 348 -3.97 23.66 7.54
C TYR A 348 -2.68 24.38 7.97
N GLN A 349 -2.79 25.65 8.35
CA GLN A 349 -1.66 26.43 8.88
C GLN A 349 -1.10 25.83 10.17
N GLU A 350 -1.96 25.43 11.11
CA GLU A 350 -1.55 24.77 12.35
C GLU A 350 -0.77 23.48 12.05
N LYS A 351 -1.27 22.66 11.11
CA LYS A 351 -0.59 21.41 10.71
C LYS A 351 0.73 21.62 9.97
N VAL A 352 0.84 22.66 9.17
CA VAL A 352 2.13 23.09 8.60
C VAL A 352 3.13 23.41 9.72
N GLU A 353 2.71 24.10 10.78
CA GLU A 353 3.60 24.42 11.90
C GLU A 353 4.04 23.19 12.69
N GLU A 354 3.13 22.24 12.90
CA GLU A 354 3.45 20.93 13.50
C GLU A 354 4.47 20.16 12.65
N ALA A 355 4.24 20.07 11.34
CA ALA A 355 5.13 19.40 10.39
C ALA A 355 6.55 20.02 10.40
N VAL A 356 6.66 21.35 10.40
CA VAL A 356 7.97 22.03 10.48
C VAL A 356 8.68 21.72 11.81
N LYS A 357 7.95 21.64 12.93
CA LYS A 357 8.55 21.22 14.21
C LYS A 357 9.06 19.79 14.16
N GLU A 358 8.35 18.88 13.50
CA GLU A 358 8.82 17.50 13.31
C GLU A 358 10.08 17.43 12.44
N MET A 359 10.21 18.29 11.42
CA MET A 359 11.45 18.43 10.64
C MET A 359 12.64 18.82 11.51
N HIS A 360 12.46 19.76 12.45
CA HIS A 360 13.52 20.15 13.39
C HIS A 360 13.97 18.98 14.28
N SER A 361 13.09 18.02 14.55
CA SER A 361 13.41 16.81 15.32
C SER A 361 14.09 15.70 14.49
N ASN A 362 14.54 15.99 13.27
CA ASN A 362 15.15 15.05 12.30
C ASN A 362 14.26 13.87 11.88
N LYS A 363 12.94 14.02 11.99
CA LYS A 363 11.99 12.96 11.58
C LYS A 363 11.51 13.08 10.13
N MET A 364 11.84 14.16 9.42
CA MET A 364 11.34 14.43 8.06
C MET A 364 12.34 15.27 7.23
N SER A 365 12.45 14.99 5.93
CA SER A 365 13.33 15.74 5.03
C SER A 365 12.68 17.02 4.47
N GLU A 366 13.49 18.06 4.24
CA GLU A 366 13.05 19.36 3.71
C GLU A 366 12.53 19.29 2.27
N GLN A 367 13.12 18.43 1.45
CA GLN A 367 12.71 18.22 0.07
C GLN A 367 11.28 17.65 -0.01
N VAL A 368 10.99 16.63 0.80
CA VAL A 368 9.66 16.01 0.87
C VAL A 368 8.61 17.03 1.34
N PHE A 369 8.94 17.84 2.35
CA PHE A 369 8.03 18.87 2.84
C PHE A 369 7.68 19.91 1.76
N ASN A 370 8.68 20.42 1.04
CA ASN A 370 8.49 21.44 0.00
C ASN A 370 7.64 20.93 -1.18
N GLU A 371 7.85 19.68 -1.58
CA GLU A 371 7.07 19.03 -2.64
C GLU A 371 5.60 18.83 -2.22
N ILE A 372 5.38 18.45 -0.96
CA ILE A 372 4.03 18.28 -0.41
C ILE A 372 3.31 19.63 -0.33
N VAL A 373 3.94 20.66 0.23
CA VAL A 373 3.29 21.98 0.41
C VAL A 373 2.96 22.62 -0.93
N SER A 374 3.89 22.61 -1.89
CA SER A 374 3.72 23.27 -3.19
C SER A 374 2.59 22.67 -4.04
N ASN A 375 2.21 21.42 -3.78
CA ASN A 375 1.19 20.72 -4.57
C ASN A 375 -0.25 20.88 -4.05
N HIS A 376 -0.46 21.30 -2.81
CA HIS A 376 -1.78 21.39 -2.19
C HIS A 376 -2.62 22.60 -2.63
N ALA A 377 -3.95 22.48 -2.51
CA ALA A 377 -4.92 23.44 -3.04
C ALA A 377 -5.00 24.74 -2.25
N ILE A 378 -4.88 24.62 -0.93
CA ILE A 378 -4.97 25.75 0.01
C ILE A 378 -3.82 26.74 -0.24
N PRO A 379 -2.55 26.31 -0.28
CA PRO A 379 -1.46 27.22 -0.60
C PRO A 379 -1.55 27.83 -2.01
N LYS A 380 -2.02 27.08 -3.01
CA LYS A 380 -2.24 27.60 -4.37
C LYS A 380 -3.29 28.72 -4.45
N ASN A 381 -4.30 28.68 -3.58
CA ASN A 381 -5.37 29.67 -3.54
C ASN A 381 -5.13 30.79 -2.52
N ASN A 382 -4.05 30.73 -1.74
CA ASN A 382 -3.71 31.72 -0.71
C ASN A 382 -2.21 32.08 -0.77
N PRO A 383 -1.79 33.02 -1.64
CA PRO A 383 -0.39 33.41 -1.81
C PRO A 383 0.28 33.92 -0.52
N THR A 384 -0.50 34.57 0.35
CA THR A 384 -0.03 35.05 1.66
C THR A 384 0.35 33.89 2.57
N LEU A 385 -0.40 32.79 2.52
CA LEU A 385 -0.05 31.56 3.22
C LEU A 385 1.26 30.98 2.68
N MET A 386 1.43 30.88 1.37
CA MET A 386 2.70 30.42 0.78
C MET A 386 3.89 31.26 1.21
N SER A 387 3.76 32.60 1.23
CA SER A 387 4.82 33.49 1.71
C SER A 387 5.22 33.17 3.15
N LYS A 388 4.23 32.97 4.05
CA LYS A 388 4.49 32.61 5.45
C LYS A 388 5.16 31.25 5.61
N ILE A 389 4.81 30.28 4.77
CA ILE A 389 5.45 28.96 4.80
C ILE A 389 6.90 29.09 4.35
N VAL A 390 7.16 29.83 3.26
CA VAL A 390 8.51 30.09 2.75
C VAL A 390 9.37 30.85 3.77
N GLU A 391 8.82 31.88 4.42
CA GLU A 391 9.52 32.63 5.49
C GLU A 391 9.94 31.70 6.64
N LYS A 392 9.03 30.85 7.14
CA LYS A 392 9.34 29.90 8.21
C LYS A 392 10.37 28.85 7.81
N LEU A 393 10.39 28.44 6.54
CA LEU A 393 11.42 27.54 6.01
C LEU A 393 12.79 28.24 5.87
N ALA A 394 12.81 29.51 5.48
CA ALA A 394 14.03 30.31 5.42
C ALA A 394 14.66 30.53 6.81
N ASP A 395 13.82 30.73 7.83
CA ASP A 395 14.27 30.78 9.24
C ASP A 395 14.90 29.46 9.71
N ASN A 396 14.52 28.31 9.12
CA ASN A 396 15.10 27.00 9.41
C ASN A 396 16.51 26.83 8.80
N GLN A 397 16.73 27.35 7.57
CA GLN A 397 18.05 27.33 6.94
C GLN A 397 19.08 28.18 7.70
N SER A 398 18.65 29.32 8.26
CA SER A 398 19.54 30.17 9.06
C SER A 398 19.92 29.54 10.41
N LEU A 399 19.02 28.76 11.03
CA LEU A 399 19.30 27.97 12.24
C LEU A 399 20.30 26.83 11.99
N ARG A 400 20.20 26.12 10.85
CA ARG A 400 21.16 25.05 10.48
C ARG A 400 22.56 25.57 10.17
N MET A 401 22.66 26.69 9.45
CA MET A 401 23.96 27.32 9.18
C MET A 401 24.64 27.88 10.46
N GLY A 402 23.86 28.21 11.49
CA GLY A 402 24.40 28.62 12.80
C GLY A 402 24.98 27.46 13.61
N THR A 403 24.42 26.25 13.47
CA THR A 403 24.93 25.05 14.17
C THR A 403 26.12 24.41 13.48
N ASP A 404 26.19 24.45 12.14
CA ASP A 404 27.36 23.94 11.39
C ASP A 404 28.58 24.87 11.48
N ALA A 405 28.39 26.14 11.88
CA ALA A 405 29.48 27.06 12.22
C ALA A 405 30.04 26.87 13.64
N LEU A 406 29.48 25.91 14.41
CA LEU A 406 29.86 25.60 15.80
C LEU A 406 30.40 24.15 15.98
N ILE A 407 30.66 23.44 14.88
CA ILE A 407 31.42 22.18 14.82
C ILE A 407 32.69 22.43 14.02
#